data_AF-A0ABD0U4E1-F1
#
_entry.id   AF-A0ABD0U4E1-F1
#
_cell.length_a   1.000
_cell.length_b   1.000
_cell.length_c   1.000
_cell.angle_alpha   90.00
_cell.angle_beta   90.00
_cell.angle_gamma   90.00
#
_symmetry.space_group_name_H-M   'P 1'
#
loop_
_entity.id
_entity.type
_entity.pdbx_description
1 polymer ?
#
loop_
_entity_poly.entity_id
_entity_poly.type
_entity_poly.pdbx_seq_one_letter_code
_entity_poly.pdbx_strand_id
1 'polypeptide(L)'
;MGTVAAGYRQDLRDGHYRFLPPPAPLRAAEIQRGDVPKSIQYHMKEKNISEIASRDSIKCLIRNYWKKLNKEHAISSNYVESFRKVLVDIPRTTQCFYQYGDGYGEPDRETMERIIGIIIKPISL
;
A
#
# COMPACT_ATOMS: atom_id res chain seq x y z
N MET A 1 23.69 5.07 -26.32
CA MET A 1 23.02 5.83 -25.26
C MET A 1 21.53 5.55 -25.37
N GLY A 2 20.93 4.90 -24.38
CA GLY A 2 19.51 4.55 -24.40
C GLY A 2 19.08 4.13 -23.00
N THR A 3 18.79 5.11 -22.15
CA THR A 3 18.29 4.88 -20.80
C THR A 3 16.79 4.63 -20.89
N VAL A 4 16.37 3.37 -20.76
CA VAL A 4 14.95 3.02 -20.65
C VAL A 4 14.49 3.39 -19.24
N ALA A 5 13.63 4.41 -19.15
CA ALA A 5 13.01 4.81 -17.89
C ALA A 5 12.05 3.70 -17.42
N ALA A 6 12.39 3.07 -16.30
CA ALA A 6 11.56 2.09 -15.63
C ALA A 6 10.22 2.72 -15.23
N GLY A 7 9.09 2.22 -15.76
CA GLY A 7 7.77 2.65 -15.29
C GLY A 7 6.59 2.51 -16.27
N TYR A 8 6.83 2.27 -17.56
CA TYR A 8 5.74 2.16 -18.55
C TYR A 8 5.26 0.70 -18.68
N ARG A 9 3.98 0.42 -18.40
CA ARG A 9 3.32 -0.85 -18.79
C ARG A 9 2.69 -0.70 -20.18
N GLN A 10 2.86 -1.71 -21.03
CA GLN A 10 2.18 -1.81 -22.32
C GLN A 10 0.81 -2.47 -22.10
N ASP A 11 -0.27 -1.88 -22.64
CA ASP A 11 -1.59 -2.50 -22.73
C ASP A 11 -1.98 -2.64 -24.22
N LEU A 12 -2.48 -3.80 -24.60
CA LEU A 12 -2.90 -4.13 -25.97
C LEU A 12 -4.42 -3.97 -26.05
N ARG A 13 -4.88 -2.77 -26.42
CA ARG A 13 -6.23 -2.55 -26.92
C ARG A 13 -6.16 -1.95 -28.32
N ASP A 14 -6.89 -2.57 -29.24
CA ASP A 14 -7.08 -2.14 -30.63
C ASP A 14 -5.83 -2.07 -31.52
N GLY A 15 -4.80 -2.89 -31.24
CA GLY A 15 -3.63 -3.03 -32.13
C GLY A 15 -2.68 -1.84 -32.16
N HIS A 16 -2.91 -0.82 -31.33
CA HIS A 16 -2.04 0.34 -31.21
C HIS A 16 -1.34 0.38 -29.84
N TYR A 17 -0.01 0.32 -29.85
CA TYR A 17 0.79 0.55 -28.65
C TYR A 17 0.55 1.96 -28.13
N ARG A 18 -0.17 2.09 -27.01
CA ARG A 18 -0.32 3.36 -26.31
C ARG A 18 0.53 3.32 -25.05
N PHE A 19 1.48 4.25 -24.93
CA PHE A 19 2.19 4.47 -23.68
C PHE A 19 1.18 5.03 -22.68
N LEU A 20 0.76 4.22 -21.71
CA LEU A 20 0.03 4.75 -20.56
C LEU A 20 1.02 5.58 -19.74
N PRO A 21 0.67 6.83 -19.38
CA PRO A 21 1.50 7.59 -18.46
C PRO A 21 1.66 6.77 -17.17
N PRO A 22 2.81 6.88 -16.48
CA PRO A 22 2.94 6.27 -15.16
C PRO A 22 1.75 6.72 -14.30
N PRO A 23 1.20 5.84 -13.45
CA PRO A 23 0.12 6.22 -12.56
C PRO A 23 0.52 7.51 -11.84
N ALA A 24 -0.37 8.51 -11.89
CA ALA A 24 -0.09 9.80 -11.29
C ALA A 24 0.39 9.57 -9.85
N PRO A 25 1.43 10.29 -9.37
CA PRO A 25 1.88 10.12 -8.00
C PRO A 25 0.67 10.26 -7.08
N LEU A 26 0.47 9.33 -6.14
CA LEU A 26 -0.75 9.20 -5.32
C LEU A 26 -1.28 10.55 -4.82
N ARG A 27 -0.38 11.49 -4.49
CA ARG A 27 -0.71 12.88 -4.15
C ARG A 27 -1.62 13.58 -5.17
N ALA A 28 -1.36 13.45 -6.47
CA ALA A 28 -2.16 14.06 -7.53
C ALA A 28 -3.56 13.43 -7.59
N ALA A 29 -3.67 12.10 -7.46
CA ALA A 29 -4.96 11.41 -7.47
C ALA A 29 -5.81 11.71 -6.22
N GLU A 30 -5.18 11.85 -5.05
CA GLU A 30 -5.84 12.22 -3.79
C GLU A 30 -6.29 13.68 -3.79
N ILE A 31 -5.43 14.61 -4.21
CA ILE A 31 -5.77 16.03 -4.34
C ILE A 31 -6.89 16.23 -5.37
N GLN A 32 -6.85 15.50 -6.49
CA GLN A 32 -7.89 15.58 -7.52
C GLN A 32 -9.25 15.06 -7.04
N ARG A 33 -9.28 14.11 -6.10
CA ARG A 33 -10.50 13.63 -5.44
C ARG A 33 -11.03 14.59 -4.35
N GLY A 34 -10.25 15.59 -3.94
CA GLY A 34 -10.60 16.52 -2.87
C GLY A 34 -10.35 15.97 -1.46
N ASP A 35 -9.49 14.96 -1.32
CA ASP A 35 -9.15 14.38 -0.02
C ASP A 35 -8.45 15.41 0.89
N VAL A 36 -8.75 15.33 2.20
CA VAL A 36 -8.06 16.10 3.25
C VAL A 36 -6.56 15.76 3.27
N PRO A 37 -5.66 16.73 3.54
CA PRO A 37 -4.22 16.47 3.59
C PRO A 37 -3.83 15.30 4.48
N LYS A 38 -3.29 14.24 3.86
CA LYS A 38 -2.87 13.02 4.57
C LYS A 38 -1.54 13.23 5.29
N SER A 39 -1.16 12.23 6.10
CA SER A 39 0.07 12.21 6.91
C SER A 39 1.33 12.66 6.16
N ILE A 40 1.48 12.31 4.88
CA ILE A 40 2.60 12.76 4.03
C ILE A 40 2.58 14.29 3.85
N GLN A 41 1.44 14.86 3.45
CA GLN A 41 1.33 16.30 3.19
C GLN A 41 1.51 17.12 4.48
N TYR A 42 0.95 16.63 5.59
CA TYR A 42 1.16 17.24 6.90
C TYR A 42 2.65 17.20 7.29
N HIS A 43 3.30 16.04 7.17
CA HIS A 43 4.71 15.89 7.54
C HIS A 43 5.65 16.72 6.65
N MET A 44 5.36 16.81 5.34
CA MET A 44 6.06 17.73 4.44
C MET A 44 5.96 19.17 4.91
N LYS A 45 4.76 19.65 5.26
CA LYS A 45 4.53 21.03 5.72
C LYS A 45 5.19 21.29 7.07
N GLU A 46 5.08 20.35 8.00
CA GLU A 46 5.62 20.47 9.36
C GLU A 46 7.15 20.50 9.38
N LYS A 47 7.80 19.66 8.56
CA LYS A 47 9.26 19.54 8.52
C LYS A 47 9.92 20.32 7.39
N ASN A 48 9.12 20.95 6.52
CA ASN A 48 9.58 21.62 5.30
C ASN A 48 10.47 20.71 4.43
N ILE A 49 10.01 19.49 4.16
CA ILE A 49 10.75 18.46 3.39
C ILE A 49 10.01 18.06 2.11
N SER A 50 10.72 17.42 1.18
CA SER A 50 10.15 16.89 -0.05
C SER A 50 9.17 15.74 0.22
N GLU A 51 8.27 15.47 -0.74
CA GLU A 51 7.33 14.35 -0.65
C GLU A 51 8.04 13.00 -0.53
N ILE A 52 9.13 12.83 -1.29
CA ILE A 52 9.93 11.60 -1.27
C ILE A 52 10.52 11.39 0.12
N ALA A 53 11.16 12.42 0.70
CA ALA A 53 11.71 12.36 2.05
C ALA A 53 10.61 12.07 3.08
N SER A 54 9.44 12.71 2.95
CA SER A 54 8.31 12.46 3.84
C SER A 54 7.78 11.03 3.74
N ARG A 55 7.67 10.47 2.53
CA ARG A 55 7.24 9.09 2.29
C ARG A 55 8.24 8.11 2.92
N ASP A 56 9.53 8.36 2.78
CA ASP A 56 10.57 7.50 3.35
C ASP A 56 10.59 7.57 4.88
N SER A 57 10.41 8.74 5.47
CA SER A 57 10.21 8.90 6.93
C SER A 57 9.02 8.07 7.43
N ILE A 58 7.87 8.16 6.75
CA ILE A 58 6.67 7.40 7.13
C ILE A 58 6.88 5.89 6.96
N LYS A 59 7.52 5.44 5.88
CA LYS A 59 7.91 4.02 5.71
C LYS A 59 8.83 3.55 6.83
N CYS A 60 9.78 4.37 7.26
CA CYS A 60 10.66 4.08 8.38
C CYS A 60 9.86 3.92 9.68
N LEU A 61 8.92 4.84 9.96
CA LEU A 61 8.02 4.75 11.10
C LEU A 61 7.21 3.44 11.08
N ILE A 62 6.60 3.09 9.95
CA ILE A 62 5.84 1.84 9.78
C ILE A 62 6.72 0.62 10.11
N ARG A 63 7.95 0.56 9.58
CA ARG A 63 8.90 -0.54 9.88
C ARG A 63 9.25 -0.60 11.37
N ASN A 64 9.44 0.55 12.02
CA ASN A 64 9.75 0.62 13.44
C ASN A 64 8.57 0.14 14.30
N TYR A 65 7.34 0.49 13.94
CA TYR A 65 6.14 0.00 14.62
C TYR A 65 5.90 -1.49 14.39
N TRP A 66 6.20 -2.02 13.20
CA TRP A 66 6.20 -3.47 12.97
C TRP A 66 7.15 -4.22 13.90
N LYS A 67 8.38 -3.73 14.08
CA LYS A 67 9.34 -4.32 15.02
C LYS A 67 8.81 -4.31 16.47
N LYS A 68 8.19 -3.20 16.89
CA LYS A 68 7.55 -3.09 18.21
C LYS A 68 6.39 -4.08 18.35
N LEU A 69 5.48 -4.12 17.39
CA LEU A 69 4.34 -5.03 17.37
C LEU A 69 4.78 -6.50 17.46
N ASN A 70 5.80 -6.89 16.69
CA ASN A 70 6.33 -8.25 16.72
C ASN A 70 6.95 -8.61 18.08
N LYS A 71 7.65 -7.66 18.71
CA LYS A 71 8.20 -7.84 20.06
C LYS A 71 7.09 -8.02 21.08
N GLU A 72 6.10 -7.12 21.09
CA GLU A 72 4.95 -7.18 21.99
C GLU A 72 4.14 -8.47 21.80
N HIS A 73 3.91 -8.88 20.55
CA HIS A 73 3.24 -10.14 20.22
C HIS A 73 3.98 -11.38 20.74
N ALA A 74 5.32 -11.34 20.83
CA ALA A 74 6.14 -12.43 21.34
C ALA A 74 6.16 -12.52 22.87
N ILE A 75 6.08 -11.39 23.57
CA ILE A 75 6.19 -11.34 25.04
C ILE A 75 4.83 -11.27 25.77
N SER A 76 3.75 -10.97 25.05
CA SER A 76 2.43 -10.77 25.66
C SER A 76 1.71 -12.10 25.92
N SER A 77 2.02 -12.71 27.06
CA SER A 77 1.31 -13.91 27.57
C SER A 77 -0.07 -13.61 28.17
N ASN A 78 -0.36 -12.35 28.47
CA ASN A 78 -1.49 -11.96 29.32
C ASN A 78 -2.77 -11.60 28.54
N TYR A 79 -2.73 -11.63 27.21
CA TYR A 79 -3.93 -11.39 26.39
C TYR A 79 -4.58 -12.72 25.98
N VAL A 80 -5.91 -12.67 25.78
CA VAL A 80 -6.61 -13.77 25.11
C VAL A 80 -6.05 -13.92 23.70
N GLU A 81 -5.72 -15.16 23.31
CA GLU A 81 -5.07 -15.46 22.02
C GLU A 81 -5.81 -14.88 20.82
N SER A 82 -7.15 -14.87 20.85
CA SER A 82 -7.99 -14.26 19.82
C SER A 82 -7.76 -12.75 19.69
N PHE A 83 -7.63 -12.03 20.80
CA PHE A 83 -7.34 -10.59 20.81
C PHE A 83 -5.96 -10.32 20.22
N ARG A 84 -4.96 -11.12 20.61
CA ARG A 84 -3.59 -11.05 20.09
C ARG A 84 -3.53 -11.26 18.58
N LYS A 85 -4.28 -12.24 18.08
CA LYS A 85 -4.40 -12.53 16.64
C LYS A 85 -5.00 -11.34 15.87
N VAL A 86 -6.12 -10.79 16.35
CA VAL A 86 -6.78 -9.63 15.71
C VAL A 86 -5.86 -8.42 15.64
N LEU A 87 -5.09 -8.15 16.71
CA LEU A 87 -4.14 -7.02 16.75
C LEU A 87 -3.08 -7.08 15.65
N VAL A 88 -2.65 -8.27 15.24
CA VAL A 88 -1.65 -8.43 14.18
C VAL A 88 -2.30 -8.58 12.80
N ASP A 89 -3.46 -9.22 12.72
CA ASP A 89 -4.16 -9.43 11.45
C ASP A 89 -4.70 -8.14 10.84
N ILE A 90 -5.04 -7.13 11.66
CA ILE A 90 -5.46 -5.80 11.14
C ILE A 90 -4.31 -5.13 10.35
N PRO A 91 -3.11 -4.86 10.93
CA PRO A 91 -1.98 -4.31 10.17
C PRO A 91 -1.57 -5.15 8.95
N ARG A 92 -1.65 -6.49 9.03
CA ARG A 92 -1.38 -7.39 7.89
C ARG A 92 -2.38 -7.17 6.76
N THR A 93 -3.67 -7.10 7.09
CA THR A 93 -4.73 -6.84 6.12
C THR A 93 -4.52 -5.48 5.45
N THR A 94 -4.24 -4.43 6.22
CA THR A 94 -3.90 -3.10 5.68
C THR A 94 -2.69 -3.18 4.75
N GLN A 95 -1.61 -3.87 5.14
CA GLN A 95 -0.44 -4.01 4.28
C GLN A 95 -0.75 -4.77 2.99
N CYS A 96 -1.59 -5.81 3.05
CA CYS A 96 -2.01 -6.58 1.87
C CYS A 96 -2.69 -5.68 0.83
N PHE A 97 -3.59 -4.79 1.28
CA PHE A 97 -4.29 -3.85 0.39
C PHE A 97 -3.39 -2.72 -0.13
N TYR A 98 -2.47 -2.22 0.70
CA TYR A 98 -1.79 -0.94 0.41
C TYR A 98 -0.30 -1.05 0.02
N GLN A 99 0.29 -2.25 -0.02
CA GLN A 99 1.73 -2.41 -0.30
C GLN A 99 2.16 -1.97 -1.71
N TYR A 100 1.26 -2.02 -2.70
CA TYR A 100 1.57 -1.69 -4.09
C TYR A 100 0.77 -0.50 -4.65
N GLY A 101 -0.06 0.14 -3.84
CA GLY A 101 -0.95 1.21 -4.28
C GLY A 101 -2.21 1.26 -3.44
N ASP A 102 -3.28 1.83 -3.98
CA ASP A 102 -4.59 1.82 -3.33
C ASP A 102 -5.40 0.57 -3.74
N GLY A 103 -5.01 -0.61 -3.23
CA GLY A 103 -5.70 -1.86 -3.56
C GLY A 103 -7.10 -1.99 -2.95
N TYR A 104 -7.52 -1.05 -2.10
CA TYR A 104 -8.87 -1.04 -1.52
C TYR A 104 -9.81 -0.11 -2.28
N GLY A 105 -9.41 1.14 -2.49
CA GLY A 105 -10.20 2.14 -3.22
C GLY A 105 -10.11 2.02 -4.74
N GLU A 106 -9.02 1.46 -5.25
CA GLU A 106 -8.76 1.28 -6.68
C GLU A 106 -8.06 -0.07 -6.93
N PRO A 107 -8.75 -1.19 -6.65
CA PRO A 107 -8.15 -2.52 -6.71
C PRO A 107 -7.67 -2.85 -8.13
N ASP A 108 -6.40 -3.22 -8.24
CA ASP A 108 -5.86 -3.73 -9.49
C ASP A 108 -6.22 -5.20 -9.71
N ARG A 109 -5.90 -5.72 -10.90
CA ARG A 109 -6.18 -7.12 -11.26
C ARG A 109 -5.61 -8.11 -10.25
N GLU A 110 -4.38 -7.88 -9.77
CA GLU A 110 -3.73 -8.76 -8.78
C GLU A 110 -4.49 -8.76 -7.45
N THR A 111 -4.89 -7.59 -6.97
CA THR A 111 -5.67 -7.45 -5.73
C THR A 111 -7.02 -8.16 -5.84
N MET A 112 -7.72 -8.00 -6.97
CA MET A 112 -8.98 -8.70 -7.23
C MET A 112 -8.80 -10.22 -7.30
N GLU A 113 -7.77 -10.72 -7.98
CA GLU A 113 -7.47 -12.15 -8.06
C GLU A 113 -7.18 -12.75 -6.67
N ARG A 114 -6.45 -12.03 -5.82
CA ARG A 114 -6.21 -12.42 -4.42
C ARG A 114 -7.51 -12.49 -3.61
N ILE A 115 -8.36 -11.47 -3.68
CA ILE A 115 -9.64 -11.44 -2.95
C ILE A 115 -10.52 -12.61 -3.37
N ILE A 116 -10.66 -12.84 -4.68
CA ILE A 116 -11.43 -13.97 -5.23
C ILE A 116 -10.86 -15.30 -4.74
N GLY A 117 -9.53 -15.45 -4.74
CA GLY A 117 -8.86 -16.67 -4.28
C GLY A 117 -9.04 -16.96 -2.79
N ILE A 118 -9.13 -15.92 -1.95
CA ILE A 118 -9.23 -16.07 -0.49
C ILE A 118 -10.69 -16.22 -0.03
N ILE A 119 -11.62 -15.48 -0.64
CA ILE A 119 -13.00 -15.34 -0.13
C ILE A 119 -14.01 -16.17 -0.94
N ILE A 120 -13.83 -16.26 -2.26
CA ILE A 120 -14.86 -16.79 -3.17
C ILE A 120 -14.54 -18.21 -3.61
N LYS A 121 -13.29 -18.48 -3.98
CA LYS A 121 -12.88 -19.78 -4.52
C LYS A 121 -12.60 -20.76 -3.38
N PRO A 122 -13.28 -21.92 -3.35
CA PRO A 122 -12.95 -22.97 -2.39
C PRO A 122 -11.57 -23.56 -2.71
N ILE A 123 -10.89 -24.05 -1.68
CA ILE A 123 -9.67 -24.84 -1.84
C ILE A 123 -10.10 -26.23 -2.32
N SER A 124 -9.61 -26.64 -3.49
CA SER A 124 -9.79 -28.02 -3.96
C SER A 124 -9.03 -28.98 -3.03
N LEU A 125 -9.72 -30.03 -2.59
CA LEU A 125 -9.17 -31.11 -1.74
C LEU A 125 -8.62 -32.25 -2.59
#